data_AF-A0A836QB06-F1
#
_entry.id   AF-A0A836QB06-F1
#
_cell.length_a   1.000
_cell.length_b   1.000
_cell.length_c   1.000
_cell.angle_alpha   90.00
_cell.angle_beta   90.00
_cell.angle_gamma   90.00
#
_symmetry.space_group_name_H-M   'P 1'
#
loop_
_entity.id
_entity.type
_entity.pdbx_description
1 polymer ?
#
loop_
_entity_poly.entity_id
_entity_poly.type
_entity_poly.pdbx_seq_one_letter_code
_entity_poly.pdbx_strand_id
1 'polypeptide(L)'
;MIFSVIPIQRVTEYGLSTFSFSRRQKDIFIIGIIITIILLSSIFMTRYGTPDPILENEKFEFSEYALNNLQGVVFRDWGGGLDYVSYLRITESPEKFKSYEINSKIIPDKENSFKISSAPYGETLEELISDGEKYDLKYIIANQKKGLYYPFTDELFYNYNQYPYLKKIFDSDEFGFKKLKIKVFEINYEKFHE
;
A
#
# COMPACT_ATOMS: atom_id res chain seq x y z
N MET A 1 -10.23 10.60 -28.04
CA MET A 1 -9.41 10.85 -29.25
C MET A 1 -9.23 12.34 -29.54
N ILE A 2 -10.30 13.17 -29.56
CA ILE A 2 -10.24 14.61 -29.88
C ILE A 2 -9.31 15.43 -28.97
N PHE A 3 -9.25 15.12 -27.67
CA PHE A 3 -8.43 15.87 -26.69
C PHE A 3 -6.91 15.79 -26.93
N SER A 4 -6.42 14.74 -27.61
CA SER A 4 -4.99 14.62 -27.94
C SER A 4 -4.63 15.32 -29.25
N VAL A 5 -5.60 15.50 -30.17
CA VAL A 5 -5.35 16.06 -31.50
C VAL A 5 -5.14 17.57 -31.44
N ILE A 6 -5.93 18.30 -30.64
CA ILE A 6 -5.88 19.76 -30.55
C ILE A 6 -4.50 20.26 -30.02
N PRO A 7 -3.92 19.69 -28.95
CA PRO A 7 -2.60 20.08 -28.48
C PRO A 7 -1.48 19.75 -29.48
N ILE A 8 -1.55 18.57 -30.12
CA ILE A 8 -0.55 18.17 -31.13
C ILE A 8 -0.59 19.13 -32.32
N GLN A 9 -1.79 19.48 -32.80
CA GLN A 9 -1.95 20.46 -33.87
C GLN A 9 -1.38 21.82 -33.49
N ARG A 10 -1.70 22.33 -32.29
CA ARG A 10 -1.16 23.60 -31.77
C ARG A 10 0.37 23.62 -31.71
N VAL A 11 0.98 22.55 -31.21
CA VAL A 11 2.45 22.42 -31.14
C VAL A 11 3.07 22.36 -32.53
N THR A 12 2.44 21.65 -33.47
CA THR A 12 2.91 21.52 -34.86
C THR A 12 2.83 22.84 -35.61
N GLU A 13 1.70 23.54 -35.49
CA GLU A 13 1.42 24.76 -36.24
C GLU A 13 2.18 25.97 -35.70
N TYR A 14 2.18 26.15 -34.37
CA TYR A 14 2.69 27.36 -33.72
C TYR A 14 3.99 27.15 -32.92
N GLY A 15 4.23 25.96 -32.37
CA GLY A 15 5.43 25.68 -31.59
C GLY A 15 6.64 25.41 -32.49
N LEU A 16 6.54 24.39 -33.35
CA LEU A 16 7.61 23.94 -34.23
C LEU A 16 7.92 24.91 -35.39
N SER A 17 7.00 25.83 -35.70
CA SER A 17 7.27 26.93 -36.64
C SER A 17 8.37 27.88 -36.17
N THR A 18 8.60 27.98 -34.87
CA THR A 18 9.70 28.79 -34.29
C THR A 18 11.08 28.31 -34.74
N PHE A 19 11.22 27.02 -35.07
CA PHE A 19 12.48 26.41 -35.51
C PHE A 19 12.66 26.38 -37.03
N SER A 20 11.82 27.11 -37.79
CA SER A 20 11.84 27.15 -39.26
C SER A 20 11.75 25.77 -39.95
N PHE A 21 11.12 24.79 -39.30
CA PHE A 21 10.94 23.46 -39.88
C PHE A 21 9.92 23.45 -41.02
N SER A 22 10.26 22.79 -42.12
CA SER A 22 9.30 22.42 -43.18
C SER A 22 8.24 21.45 -42.65
N ARG A 23 7.10 21.35 -43.33
CA ARG A 23 6.01 20.44 -42.92
C ARG A 23 6.49 19.00 -42.72
N ARG A 24 7.32 18.48 -43.63
CA ARG A 24 7.93 17.15 -43.53
C ARG A 24 8.86 17.00 -42.32
N GLN A 25 9.64 18.03 -41.98
CA GLN A 25 10.52 18.01 -40.79
C GLN A 25 9.72 18.02 -39.48
N LYS A 26 8.60 18.75 -39.44
CA LYS A 26 7.68 18.75 -38.28
C LYS A 26 7.09 17.36 -38.03
N ASP A 27 6.67 16.67 -39.08
CA ASP A 27 6.13 15.30 -38.97
C ASP A 27 7.19 14.33 -38.45
N ILE A 28 8.40 14.37 -39.01
CA ILE A 28 9.54 13.54 -38.56
C ILE A 28 9.89 13.84 -37.09
N PHE A 29 9.87 15.11 -36.69
CA PHE A 29 10.16 15.52 -35.31
C PHE A 29 9.13 14.96 -34.31
N ILE A 30 7.84 15.04 -34.64
CA ILE A 30 6.76 14.51 -33.79
C ILE A 30 6.85 12.98 -33.69
N ILE A 31 7.09 12.29 -34.81
CA ILE A 31 7.32 10.83 -34.82
C ILE A 31 8.51 10.49 -33.92
N GLY A 32 9.60 11.26 -34.01
CA GLY A 32 10.76 11.14 -33.14
C GLY A 32 10.40 11.24 -31.65
N ILE A 33 9.65 12.28 -31.26
CA ILE A 33 9.18 12.45 -29.87
C ILE A 33 8.32 11.28 -29.42
N ILE A 34 7.37 10.82 -30.24
CA ILE A 34 6.49 9.70 -29.89
C ILE A 34 7.31 8.42 -29.67
N ILE A 35 8.28 8.13 -30.55
CA ILE A 35 9.19 7.00 -30.39
C ILE A 35 10.00 7.14 -29.10
N THR A 36 10.54 8.34 -28.82
CA THR A 36 11.27 8.60 -27.57
C THR A 36 10.39 8.37 -26.34
N ILE A 37 9.15 8.84 -26.33
CA ILE A 37 8.20 8.61 -25.24
C ILE A 37 7.95 7.10 -25.07
N ILE A 38 7.66 6.37 -26.15
CA ILE A 38 7.42 4.92 -26.08
C ILE A 38 8.64 4.18 -25.53
N LEU A 39 9.85 4.53 -25.96
CA LEU A 39 11.08 3.92 -25.46
C LEU A 39 11.30 4.24 -23.98
N LEU A 40 11.15 5.51 -23.58
CA LEU A 40 11.27 5.92 -22.18
C LEU A 40 10.22 5.23 -21.30
N SER A 41 8.98 5.14 -21.75
CA SER A 41 7.90 4.41 -21.06
C SER A 41 8.20 2.93 -20.95
N SER A 42 8.70 2.30 -22.01
CA SER A 42 9.06 0.87 -21.98
C SER A 42 10.20 0.60 -21.00
N ILE A 43 11.26 1.42 -21.03
CA ILE A 43 12.37 1.35 -20.06
C ILE A 43 11.85 1.59 -18.63
N PHE A 44 10.95 2.56 -18.44
CA PHE A 44 10.34 2.80 -17.14
C PHE A 44 9.57 1.59 -16.64
N MET A 45 8.78 0.93 -17.50
CA MET A 45 8.05 -0.29 -17.17
C MET A 45 8.98 -1.43 -16.76
N THR A 46 10.19 -1.54 -17.34
CA THR A 46 11.16 -2.58 -16.90
C THR A 46 11.63 -2.42 -15.46
N ARG A 47 11.48 -1.23 -14.84
CA ARG A 47 11.79 -1.01 -13.42
C ARG A 47 10.75 -1.64 -12.49
N TYR A 48 9.54 -1.86 -13.00
CA TYR A 48 8.49 -2.55 -12.27
C TYR A 48 8.52 -4.01 -12.73
N GLY A 49 8.95 -4.91 -11.83
CA GLY A 49 8.90 -6.34 -12.09
C GLY A 49 7.46 -6.79 -12.36
N THR A 50 7.30 -7.93 -13.04
CA THR A 50 5.98 -8.56 -13.12
C THR A 50 5.46 -8.81 -11.71
N PRO A 51 4.21 -8.47 -11.40
CA PRO A 51 3.62 -8.76 -10.09
C PRO A 51 3.82 -10.23 -9.77
N ASP A 52 4.26 -10.52 -8.56
CA ASP A 52 4.46 -11.88 -8.12
C ASP A 52 3.09 -12.45 -7.72
N PRO A 53 2.47 -13.32 -8.55
CA PRO A 53 1.07 -13.69 -8.36
C PRO A 53 0.85 -14.44 -7.04
N ILE A 54 1.88 -15.14 -6.55
CA ILE A 54 1.79 -15.85 -5.26
C ILE A 54 1.79 -14.84 -4.11
N LEU A 55 2.69 -13.85 -4.14
CA LEU A 55 2.76 -12.82 -3.11
C LEU A 55 1.48 -11.98 -3.07
N GLU A 56 0.98 -11.56 -4.25
CA GLU A 56 -0.25 -10.76 -4.31
C GLU A 56 -1.48 -11.53 -3.82
N ASN A 57 -1.57 -12.83 -4.13
CA ASN A 57 -2.63 -13.68 -3.60
C ASN A 57 -2.54 -13.84 -2.08
N GLU A 58 -1.33 -14.04 -1.52
CA GLU A 58 -1.14 -14.15 -0.07
C GLU A 58 -1.43 -12.84 0.66
N LYS A 59 -1.11 -11.67 0.07
CA LYS A 59 -1.52 -10.36 0.60
C LYS A 59 -3.03 -10.19 0.59
N PHE A 60 -3.70 -10.67 -0.46
CA PHE A 60 -5.15 -10.66 -0.55
C PHE A 60 -5.78 -11.53 0.54
N GLU A 61 -5.34 -12.78 0.68
CA GLU A 61 -5.80 -13.71 1.72
C GLU A 61 -5.54 -13.16 3.13
N PHE A 62 -4.38 -12.56 3.38
CA PHE A 62 -4.10 -11.91 4.65
C PHE A 62 -5.01 -10.70 4.91
N SER A 63 -5.31 -9.90 3.89
CA SER A 63 -6.24 -8.77 4.04
C SER A 63 -7.66 -9.24 4.38
N GLU A 64 -8.11 -10.36 3.81
CA GLU A 64 -9.37 -11.01 4.21
C GLU A 64 -9.31 -11.51 5.66
N TYR A 65 -8.23 -12.19 6.04
CA TYR A 65 -8.02 -12.61 7.42
C TYR A 65 -8.08 -11.42 8.39
N ALA A 66 -7.37 -10.33 8.07
CA ALA A 66 -7.31 -9.14 8.90
C ALA A 66 -8.70 -8.50 9.10
N LEU A 67 -9.46 -8.36 8.02
CA LEU A 67 -10.83 -7.81 8.07
C LEU A 67 -11.78 -8.68 8.91
N ASN A 68 -11.65 -10.00 8.83
CA ASN A 68 -12.57 -10.92 9.49
C ASN A 68 -12.20 -11.23 10.94
N ASN A 69 -10.92 -11.12 11.32
CA ASN A 69 -10.42 -11.59 12.62
C ASN A 69 -9.86 -10.50 13.52
N LEU A 70 -9.44 -9.36 12.97
CA LEU A 70 -8.86 -8.27 13.77
C LEU A 70 -9.92 -7.22 14.09
N GLN A 71 -10.10 -6.94 15.39
CA GLN A 71 -11.08 -5.98 15.88
C GLN A 71 -10.39 -4.89 16.67
N GLY A 72 -10.29 -3.68 16.10
CA GLY A 72 -9.58 -2.55 16.69
C GLY A 72 -8.60 -1.90 15.72
N VAL A 73 -7.66 -1.12 16.26
CA VAL A 73 -6.68 -0.38 15.45
C VAL A 73 -5.42 -1.22 15.26
N VAL A 74 -5.04 -1.42 14.01
CA VAL A 74 -3.76 -1.99 13.60
C VAL A 74 -2.82 -0.86 13.21
N PHE A 75 -1.58 -0.92 13.69
CA PHE A 75 -0.54 -0.03 13.22
C PHE A 75 -0.27 -0.28 11.74
N ARG A 76 -0.15 0.78 10.95
CA ARG A 76 0.03 0.66 9.51
C ARG A 76 1.28 -0.13 9.19
N ASP A 77 1.07 -1.25 8.49
CA ASP A 77 2.12 -2.03 7.86
C ASP A 77 2.63 -1.34 6.58
N TRP A 78 3.95 -1.29 6.45
CA TRP A 78 4.66 -0.78 5.26
C TRP A 78 5.22 -1.89 4.36
N GLY A 79 5.10 -3.16 4.77
CA GLY A 79 5.44 -4.35 3.97
C GLY A 79 4.35 -4.77 2.99
N GLY A 80 3.15 -4.20 3.11
CA GLY A 80 2.07 -4.32 2.14
C GLY A 80 1.11 -5.48 2.38
N GLY A 81 1.13 -6.11 3.56
CA GLY A 81 0.16 -7.13 3.92
C GLY A 81 -1.29 -6.60 3.88
N LEU A 82 -1.49 -5.34 4.25
CA LEU A 82 -2.82 -4.70 4.30
C LEU A 82 -3.22 -3.97 3.00
N ASP A 83 -2.45 -4.11 1.91
CA ASP A 83 -2.67 -3.35 0.65
C ASP A 83 -4.08 -3.60 0.06
N TYR A 84 -4.63 -4.80 0.24
CA TYR A 84 -5.93 -5.19 -0.34
C TYR A 84 -7.13 -4.88 0.55
N VAL A 85 -6.94 -4.42 1.79
CA VAL A 85 -8.05 -4.07 2.70
C VAL A 85 -9.02 -3.06 2.07
N SER A 86 -8.49 -2.00 1.45
CA SER A 86 -9.32 -0.98 0.80
C SER A 86 -10.09 -1.54 -0.39
N TYR A 87 -9.44 -2.40 -1.18
CA TYR A 87 -10.09 -3.08 -2.31
C TYR A 87 -11.25 -3.95 -1.82
N LEU A 88 -11.02 -4.79 -0.82
CA LEU A 88 -12.03 -5.68 -0.23
C LEU A 88 -13.24 -4.91 0.29
N ARG A 89 -13.02 -3.79 0.98
CA ARG A 89 -14.11 -2.93 1.50
C ARG A 89 -14.99 -2.34 0.39
N ILE A 90 -14.40 -1.91 -0.72
CA ILE A 90 -15.13 -1.28 -1.81
C ILE A 90 -15.83 -2.32 -2.69
N THR A 91 -15.26 -3.53 -2.78
CA THR A 91 -15.77 -4.62 -3.64
C THR A 91 -16.67 -5.62 -2.92
N GLU A 92 -16.94 -5.42 -1.64
CA GLU A 92 -17.81 -6.28 -0.83
C GLU A 92 -19.22 -6.45 -1.44
N SER A 93 -19.76 -5.42 -2.10
CA SER A 93 -20.97 -5.55 -2.91
C SER A 93 -20.97 -4.66 -4.16
N PRO A 94 -21.70 -5.03 -5.22
CA PRO A 94 -21.86 -4.18 -6.40
C PRO A 94 -22.46 -2.80 -6.08
N GLU A 95 -23.29 -2.71 -5.04
CA GLU A 95 -23.90 -1.46 -4.59
C GLU A 95 -22.86 -0.56 -3.92
N LYS A 96 -22.06 -1.11 -2.98
CA LYS A 96 -20.95 -0.40 -2.32
C LYS A 96 -19.94 0.13 -3.34
N PHE A 97 -19.58 -0.68 -4.33
CA PHE A 97 -18.68 -0.28 -5.40
C PHE A 97 -19.24 0.90 -6.21
N LYS A 98 -20.53 0.83 -6.59
CA LYS A 98 -21.19 1.89 -7.38
C LYS A 98 -21.42 3.18 -6.61
N SER A 99 -21.63 3.09 -5.29
CA SER A 99 -21.85 4.24 -4.42
C SER A 99 -20.55 4.89 -3.93
N TYR A 100 -19.39 4.35 -4.28
CA TYR A 100 -18.11 4.91 -3.85
C TYR A 100 -17.83 6.23 -4.57
N GLU A 101 -17.89 7.34 -3.83
CA GLU A 101 -17.48 8.65 -4.33
C GLU A 101 -15.98 8.86 -4.11
N ILE A 102 -15.31 9.48 -5.08
CA ILE A 102 -13.91 9.88 -4.94
C ILE A 102 -13.82 10.89 -3.79
N ASN A 103 -13.02 10.58 -2.76
CA ASN A 103 -12.91 11.28 -1.47
C ASN A 103 -14.04 11.02 -0.46
N SER A 104 -14.95 10.09 -0.71
CA SER A 104 -15.74 9.54 0.39
C SER A 104 -14.79 8.86 1.36
N LYS A 105 -14.89 9.22 2.65
CA LYS A 105 -14.32 8.34 3.68
C LYS A 105 -15.01 7.01 3.45
N ILE A 106 -14.25 5.93 3.21
CA ILE A 106 -14.80 4.58 3.33
C ILE A 106 -15.30 4.53 4.77
N ILE A 107 -16.60 4.78 4.97
CA ILE A 107 -17.20 4.73 6.28
C ILE A 107 -17.05 3.24 6.63
N PRO A 108 -16.20 2.89 7.61
CA PRO A 108 -16.17 1.51 8.05
C PRO A 108 -17.60 1.18 8.42
N ASP A 109 -18.16 0.15 7.80
CA ASP A 109 -19.48 -0.32 8.18
C ASP A 109 -19.47 -0.45 9.69
N LYS A 110 -20.52 0.04 10.34
CA LYS A 110 -20.55 0.23 11.80
C LYS A 110 -20.23 -1.07 12.58
N GLU A 111 -20.31 -2.22 11.91
CA GLU A 111 -19.93 -3.55 12.40
C GLU A 111 -18.42 -3.86 12.37
N ASN A 112 -17.64 -3.36 11.41
CA ASN A 112 -16.21 -3.68 11.30
C ASN A 112 -15.34 -2.64 12.02
N SER A 113 -14.99 -2.95 13.27
CA SER A 113 -14.11 -2.15 14.14
C SER A 113 -12.64 -2.09 13.67
N PHE A 114 -12.27 -2.86 12.64
CA PHE A 114 -10.94 -2.86 12.04
C PHE A 114 -10.57 -1.48 11.47
N LYS A 115 -9.46 -0.91 11.95
CA LYS A 115 -8.92 0.37 11.47
C LYS A 115 -7.42 0.24 11.27
N ILE A 116 -6.91 0.89 10.23
CA ILE A 116 -5.47 1.02 10.00
C ILE A 116 -5.09 2.45 10.40
N SER A 117 -4.08 2.60 11.25
CA SER A 117 -3.61 3.92 11.71
C SER A 117 -2.11 4.07 11.54
N SER A 118 -1.69 5.24 11.07
CA SER A 118 -0.28 5.70 11.08
C SER A 118 -0.04 6.81 12.09
N ALA A 119 -1.03 7.10 12.94
CA ALA A 119 -0.94 8.18 13.92
C ALA A 119 0.03 7.88 15.08
N PRO A 120 0.13 6.64 15.61
CA PRO A 120 1.09 6.32 16.66
C PRO A 120 2.53 6.61 16.19
N TYR A 121 3.32 7.27 17.04
CA TYR A 121 4.71 7.59 16.77
C TYR A 121 5.63 7.16 17.93
N GLY A 122 6.81 6.68 17.58
CA GLY A 122 7.88 6.37 18.54
C GLY A 122 9.19 6.07 17.81
N GLU A 123 10.32 6.31 18.48
CA GLU A 123 11.65 5.90 18.01
C GLU A 123 11.99 4.48 18.48
N THR A 124 11.27 3.99 19.50
CA THR A 124 11.33 2.62 20.03
C THR A 124 9.96 1.96 19.99
N LEU A 125 9.93 0.64 20.22
CA LEU A 125 8.68 -0.12 20.29
C LEU A 125 7.81 0.36 21.45
N GLU A 126 8.43 0.58 22.62
CA GLU A 126 7.75 1.03 23.83
C GLU A 126 7.15 2.43 23.65
N GLU A 127 7.90 3.37 23.05
CA GLU A 127 7.38 4.70 22.73
C GLU A 127 6.20 4.63 21.76
N LEU A 128 6.30 3.79 20.72
CA LEU A 128 5.23 3.60 19.74
C LEU A 128 3.96 3.05 20.40
N ILE A 129 4.09 2.05 21.30
CA ILE A 129 2.96 1.44 22.01
C ILE A 129 2.33 2.44 22.98
N SER A 130 3.14 3.19 23.71
CA SER A 130 2.68 4.22 24.65
C SER A 130 1.95 5.35 23.95
N ASP A 131 2.46 5.86 22.82
CA ASP A 131 1.73 6.85 22.02
C ASP A 131 0.49 6.23 21.36
N GLY A 132 0.59 4.97 20.94
CA GLY A 132 -0.48 4.20 20.33
C GLY A 132 -1.71 4.00 21.21
N GLU A 133 -1.55 3.97 22.53
CA GLU A 133 -2.65 3.84 23.48
C GLU A 133 -3.69 4.97 23.33
N LYS A 134 -3.24 6.19 22.97
CA LYS A 134 -4.12 7.35 22.68
C LYS A 134 -5.04 7.13 21.48
N TYR A 135 -4.70 6.17 20.62
CA TYR A 135 -5.38 5.85 19.38
C TYR A 135 -6.04 4.46 19.41
N ASP A 136 -6.19 3.86 20.60
CA ASP A 136 -6.69 2.49 20.79
C ASP A 136 -5.90 1.45 19.98
N LEU A 137 -4.58 1.67 19.80
CA LEU A 137 -3.71 0.75 19.07
C LEU A 137 -3.77 -0.63 19.71
N LYS A 138 -4.16 -1.65 18.95
CA LYS A 138 -4.32 -3.00 19.47
C LYS A 138 -3.36 -4.00 18.85
N TYR A 139 -2.97 -3.78 17.61
CA TYR A 139 -2.17 -4.75 16.86
C TYR A 139 -0.97 -4.11 16.16
N ILE A 140 0.16 -4.83 16.16
CA ILE A 140 1.37 -4.51 15.40
C ILE A 140 1.66 -5.65 14.43
N ILE A 141 2.02 -5.31 13.19
CA ILE A 141 2.46 -6.27 12.17
C ILE A 141 3.97 -6.14 12.05
N ALA A 142 4.66 -7.29 12.04
CA ALA A 142 6.09 -7.36 11.82
C ALA A 142 6.37 -8.09 10.51
N ASN A 143 7.16 -7.48 9.64
CA ASN A 143 7.60 -8.08 8.39
C ASN A 143 8.97 -8.73 8.58
N GLN A 144 9.20 -9.85 7.89
CA GLN A 144 10.52 -10.49 7.89
C GLN A 144 11.61 -9.58 7.31
N LYS A 145 11.25 -8.82 6.26
CA LYS A 145 12.15 -7.88 5.61
C LYS A 145 11.95 -6.51 6.24
N LYS A 146 13.01 -5.98 6.88
CA LYS A 146 12.99 -4.65 7.49
C LYS A 146 12.63 -3.58 6.46
N GLY A 147 11.60 -2.81 6.78
CA GLY A 147 11.18 -1.61 6.06
C GLY A 147 12.04 -0.40 6.40
N LEU A 148 11.80 0.71 5.70
CA LEU A 148 12.43 2.01 5.96
C LEU A 148 11.80 2.71 7.17
N TYR A 149 10.50 2.50 7.39
CA TYR A 149 9.71 3.15 8.43
C TYR A 149 9.55 2.19 9.62
N TYR A 150 9.82 2.70 10.83
CA TYR A 150 9.69 1.96 12.09
C TYR A 150 10.37 0.57 12.04
N PRO A 151 11.67 0.47 11.69
CA PRO A 151 12.34 -0.82 11.49
C PRO A 151 12.32 -1.72 12.72
N PHE A 152 12.14 -1.16 13.92
CA PHE A 152 12.00 -1.89 15.17
C PHE A 152 10.71 -2.73 15.24
N THR A 153 9.63 -2.38 14.52
CA THR A 153 8.42 -3.23 14.48
C THR A 153 8.68 -4.51 13.71
N ASP A 154 9.55 -4.46 12.69
CA ASP A 154 9.93 -5.65 11.92
C ASP A 154 10.91 -6.56 12.67
N GLU A 155 11.63 -6.05 13.68
CA GLU A 155 12.50 -6.87 14.53
C GLU A 155 11.72 -7.93 15.31
N LEU A 156 10.47 -7.60 15.68
CA LEU A 156 9.53 -8.51 16.32
C LEU A 156 9.35 -9.82 15.55
N PHE A 157 9.57 -9.83 14.23
CA PHE A 157 9.50 -11.05 13.44
C PHE A 157 10.41 -12.16 14.02
N TYR A 158 11.57 -11.79 14.56
CA TYR A 158 12.58 -12.71 15.09
C TYR A 158 12.66 -12.72 16.62
N ASN A 159 12.44 -11.58 17.29
CA ASN A 159 12.76 -11.42 18.71
C ASN A 159 11.55 -11.19 19.63
N TYR A 160 10.30 -11.36 19.15
CA TYR A 160 9.09 -11.03 19.94
C TYR A 160 9.03 -11.68 21.34
N ASN A 161 9.68 -12.84 21.54
CA ASN A 161 9.70 -13.55 22.83
C ASN A 161 10.28 -12.71 23.99
N GLN A 162 11.04 -11.64 23.69
CA GLN A 162 11.57 -10.74 24.71
C GLN A 162 10.53 -9.73 25.23
N TYR A 163 9.37 -9.61 24.59
CA TYR A 163 8.33 -8.65 24.91
C TYR A 163 7.10 -9.38 25.50
N PRO A 164 6.98 -9.50 26.83
CA PRO A 164 5.91 -10.29 27.47
C PRO A 164 4.50 -9.70 27.28
N TYR A 165 4.43 -8.42 26.90
CA TYR A 165 3.20 -7.69 26.60
C TYR A 165 2.71 -7.90 25.16
N LEU A 166 3.44 -8.64 24.31
CA LEU A 166 3.01 -8.97 22.95
C LEU A 166 2.59 -10.43 22.83
N LYS A 167 1.36 -10.65 22.36
CA LYS A 167 0.83 -11.98 22.06
C LYS A 167 0.79 -12.19 20.55
N LYS A 168 1.55 -13.15 20.03
CA LYS A 168 1.43 -13.55 18.61
C LYS A 168 0.06 -14.17 18.36
N ILE A 169 -0.69 -13.61 17.42
CA ILE A 169 -2.04 -14.09 17.04
C ILE A 169 -2.11 -14.56 15.59
N PHE A 170 -1.10 -14.26 14.78
CA PHE A 170 -0.97 -14.73 13.40
C PHE A 170 0.50 -14.89 13.05
N ASP A 171 0.80 -15.93 12.29
CA ASP A 171 2.11 -16.20 11.72
C ASP A 171 1.93 -16.74 10.30
N SER A 172 2.50 -16.05 9.33
CA SER A 172 2.37 -16.43 7.92
C SER A 172 2.93 -17.82 7.63
N ASP A 173 3.97 -18.24 8.36
CA ASP A 173 4.57 -19.55 8.17
C ASP A 173 3.63 -20.66 8.68
N GLU A 174 2.96 -20.42 9.82
CA GLU A 174 1.96 -21.34 10.38
C GLU A 174 0.70 -21.41 9.52
N PHE A 175 0.35 -20.30 8.86
CA PHE A 175 -0.77 -20.22 7.92
C PHE A 175 -0.46 -20.87 6.55
N GLY A 176 0.80 -21.20 6.27
CA GLY A 176 1.23 -21.88 5.03
C GLY A 176 1.64 -20.95 3.89
N PHE A 177 1.83 -19.64 4.14
CA PHE A 177 2.30 -18.70 3.14
C PHE A 177 3.75 -18.93 2.77
N LYS A 178 4.03 -18.82 1.47
CA LYS A 178 5.34 -19.07 0.88
C LYS A 178 6.15 -17.80 0.74
N LYS A 179 5.54 -16.66 0.39
CA LYS A 179 6.24 -15.42 0.02
C LYS A 179 5.95 -14.26 0.96
N LEU A 180 4.70 -14.07 1.38
CA LEU A 180 4.35 -13.10 2.40
C LEU A 180 4.84 -13.62 3.75
N LYS A 181 5.80 -12.89 4.35
CA LYS A 181 6.44 -13.26 5.61
C LYS A 181 6.17 -12.20 6.66
N ILE A 182 5.10 -12.42 7.43
CA ILE A 182 4.60 -11.48 8.43
C ILE A 182 4.13 -12.19 9.70
N LYS A 183 4.15 -11.47 10.82
CA LYS A 183 3.53 -11.90 12.08
C LYS A 183 2.68 -10.77 12.64
N VAL A 184 1.56 -11.11 13.29
CA VAL A 184 0.69 -10.13 13.93
C VAL A 184 0.72 -10.35 15.44
N PHE A 185 0.90 -9.27 16.17
CA PHE A 185 0.95 -9.25 17.62
C PHE A 185 -0.18 -8.40 18.19
N GLU A 186 -0.91 -8.95 19.15
CA GLU A 186 -1.87 -8.23 19.98
C GLU A 186 -1.14 -7.68 21.22
N ILE A 187 -1.35 -6.40 21.51
CA ILE A 187 -0.77 -5.72 22.67
C ILE A 187 -1.63 -6.00 23.90
N ASN A 188 -1.01 -6.47 24.98
CA ASN A 188 -1.60 -6.52 26.30
C ASN A 188 -1.12 -5.32 27.12
N TYR A 189 -1.96 -4.29 27.22
CA TYR A 189 -1.63 -3.05 27.95
C TYR A 189 -1.50 -3.26 29.46
N GLU A 190 -2.22 -4.23 30.05
CA GLU A 190 -2.08 -4.53 31.48
C GLU A 190 -0.63 -4.95 31.78
N LYS A 191 -0.09 -5.87 30.96
CA LYS A 191 1.31 -6.31 31.07
C LYS A 191 2.34 -5.28 30.61
N PHE A 192 1.95 -4.33 29.75
CA PHE A 192 2.84 -3.28 29.29
C PHE A 192 3.13 -2.26 30.40
N HIS A 193 2.16 -2.05 31.30
CA HIS A 193 2.26 -1.12 32.43
C HIS A 193 2.75 -1.78 33.74
N GLU A 194 3.02 -3.09 33.74
CA GLU A 194 3.67 -3.84 34.84
C GLU A 194 5.18 -3.60 34.89
#